data_AF-F4KQB5-F1
#
_entry.id   AF-F4KQB5-F1
#
_cell.length_a   1.000
_cell.length_b   1.000
_cell.length_c   1.000
_cell.angle_alpha   90.00
_cell.angle_beta   90.00
_cell.angle_gamma   90.00
#
_symmetry.space_group_name_H-M   'P 1'
#
loop_
_entity.id
_entity.type
_entity.pdbx_description
1 polymer ?
#
loop_
_entity_poly.entity_id
_entity_poly.type
_entity_poly.pdbx_seq_one_letter_code
_entity_poly.pdbx_strand_id
1 'polypeptide(L)'
;MNRQAKKYLFDIVQTIERIEDIFKTTENFESYQQNFLLRMATERLLGIVGEAVTKYDKIPDVPALSFTPQIIGFRNIIVHDYAKVVDSVVWEIVHFHLPVLKSEASALLE
;
A
#
# COMPACT_ATOMS: atom_id res chain seq x y z
N MET A 1 -7.92 -5.57 20.30
CA MET A 1 -7.44 -6.26 19.08
C MET A 1 -6.26 -7.17 19.41
N ASN A 2 -6.14 -8.36 18.79
CA ASN A 2 -5.03 -9.31 19.03
C ASN A 2 -3.68 -8.71 18.59
N ARG A 3 -2.58 -9.06 19.28
CA ARG A 3 -1.19 -8.69 18.95
C ARG A 3 -0.84 -8.93 17.47
N GLN A 4 -1.33 -10.01 16.88
CA GLN A 4 -1.05 -10.31 15.46
C GLN A 4 -1.69 -9.27 14.52
N ALA A 5 -2.93 -8.87 14.77
CA ALA A 5 -3.61 -7.84 14.00
C ALA A 5 -2.90 -6.49 14.15
N LYS A 6 -2.50 -6.12 15.38
CA LYS A 6 -1.75 -4.88 15.64
C LYS A 6 -0.42 -4.84 14.90
N LYS A 7 0.28 -5.98 14.79
CA LYS A 7 1.50 -6.08 13.99
C LYS A 7 1.25 -5.72 12.52
N TYR A 8 0.23 -6.30 11.89
CA TYR A 8 -0.04 -6.02 10.47
C TYR A 8 -0.50 -4.59 10.22
N LEU A 9 -1.33 -4.02 11.12
CA LEU A 9 -1.68 -2.59 11.02
C LEU A 9 -0.44 -1.70 11.13
N PHE A 10 0.47 -2.00 12.05
CA PHE A 10 1.72 -1.28 12.18
C PHE A 10 2.58 -1.39 10.91
N ASP A 11 2.70 -2.60 10.35
CA ASP A 11 3.43 -2.82 9.09
C ASP A 11 2.80 -2.03 7.93
N ILE A 12 1.46 -1.96 7.86
CA ILE A 12 0.72 -1.14 6.87
C ILE A 12 1.09 0.33 7.02
N VAL A 13 0.89 0.91 8.21
CA VAL A 13 1.13 2.35 8.46
C VAL A 13 2.59 2.72 8.15
N GLN A 14 3.55 1.96 8.70
CA GLN A 14 4.98 2.24 8.49
C GLN A 14 5.40 2.12 7.04
N THR A 15 4.82 1.18 6.28
CA THR A 15 5.17 1.02 4.87
C THR A 15 4.56 2.12 4.02
N ILE A 16 3.35 2.57 4.33
CA ILE A 16 2.73 3.73 3.65
C ILE A 16 3.53 5.00 3.93
N GLU A 17 3.99 5.22 5.16
CA GLU A 17 4.86 6.38 5.50
C GLU A 17 6.15 6.38 4.68
N ARG A 18 6.76 5.21 4.44
CA ARG A 18 7.93 5.11 3.56
C ARG A 18 7.62 5.45 2.11
N ILE A 19 6.43 5.10 1.63
CA ILE A 19 5.96 5.51 0.30
C ILE A 19 5.81 7.03 0.26
N GLU A 20 5.12 7.63 1.24
CA GLU A 20 4.98 9.07 1.34
C GLU A 20 6.34 9.79 1.35
N ASP A 21 7.32 9.25 2.10
CA ASP A 21 8.66 9.80 2.19
C ASP A 21 9.40 9.85 0.85
N ILE A 22 9.36 8.77 0.06
CA ILE A 22 10.03 8.75 -1.25
C ILE A 22 9.30 9.60 -2.30
N PHE A 23 8.01 9.90 -2.09
CA PHE A 23 7.23 10.79 -2.95
C PHE A 23 7.40 12.28 -2.62
N LYS A 24 8.01 12.66 -1.49
CA LYS A 24 8.19 14.07 -1.08
C LYS A 24 8.87 14.95 -2.13
N THR A 25 9.75 14.37 -2.95
CA THR A 25 10.49 15.08 -4.02
C THR A 25 9.84 14.93 -5.39
N THR A 26 8.66 14.34 -5.48
CA THR A 26 7.95 14.04 -6.73
C THR A 26 6.77 14.98 -6.89
N GLU A 27 6.89 15.92 -7.81
CA GLU A 27 5.93 17.01 -7.96
C GLU A 27 4.65 16.60 -8.68
N ASN A 28 4.73 15.67 -9.64
CA ASN A 28 3.63 15.29 -10.50
C ASN A 28 3.84 13.89 -11.12
N PHE A 29 2.80 13.42 -11.82
CA PHE A 29 2.77 12.09 -12.43
C PHE A 29 3.87 11.88 -13.48
N GLU A 30 4.19 12.88 -14.29
CA GLU A 30 5.25 12.77 -15.30
C GLU A 30 6.62 12.56 -14.64
N SER A 31 6.93 13.32 -13.58
CA SER A 31 8.14 13.15 -12.78
C SER A 31 8.23 11.75 -12.18
N TYR A 32 7.11 11.18 -11.75
CA TYR A 32 7.04 9.79 -11.30
C TYR A 32 7.35 8.79 -12.41
N GLN A 33 6.71 8.93 -13.58
CA GLN A 33 6.89 8.02 -14.72
C GLN A 33 8.34 7.98 -15.22
N GLN A 34 9.04 9.12 -15.19
CA GLN A 34 10.44 9.20 -15.63
C GLN A 34 11.43 8.68 -14.57
N ASN A 35 11.01 8.52 -13.32
CA ASN A 35 11.88 8.09 -12.23
C ASN A 35 11.81 6.57 -12.00
N PHE A 36 12.69 5.82 -12.67
CA PHE A 36 12.76 4.36 -12.53
C PHE A 36 12.93 3.89 -11.08
N LEU A 37 13.82 4.50 -10.30
CA LEU A 37 14.08 4.07 -8.92
C LEU A 37 12.86 4.29 -8.03
N LEU A 38 12.17 5.41 -8.19
CA LEU A 38 10.93 5.70 -7.47
C LEU A 38 9.85 4.67 -7.81
N ARG A 39 9.64 4.36 -9.09
CA ARG A 39 8.67 3.34 -9.51
C ARG A 39 8.98 1.97 -8.89
N MET A 40 10.22 1.51 -9.03
CA MET A 40 10.65 0.23 -8.46
C MET A 40 10.50 0.18 -6.93
N ALA A 41 10.86 1.26 -6.23
CA ALA A 41 10.70 1.35 -4.78
C ALA A 41 9.21 1.34 -4.38
N THR A 42 8.39 2.09 -5.09
CA THR A 42 6.94 2.20 -4.86
C THR A 42 6.26 0.84 -5.05
N GLU A 43 6.51 0.16 -6.16
CA GLU A 43 5.95 -1.17 -6.44
C GLU A 43 6.34 -2.18 -5.35
N ARG A 44 7.61 -2.16 -4.91
CA ARG A 44 8.08 -3.05 -3.85
C ARG A 44 7.37 -2.78 -2.53
N LEU A 45 7.22 -1.52 -2.15
CA LEU A 45 6.55 -1.11 -0.92
C LEU A 45 5.05 -1.43 -0.98
N LEU A 46 4.39 -1.20 -2.11
CA LEU A 46 2.98 -1.58 -2.32
C LEU A 46 2.77 -3.10 -2.23
N GLY A 47 3.72 -3.90 -2.71
CA GLY A 47 3.70 -5.35 -2.50
C GLY A 47 3.76 -5.74 -1.01
N ILE A 48 4.51 -4.99 -0.20
CA ILE A 48 4.60 -5.21 1.25
C ILE A 48 3.30 -4.77 1.94
N VAL A 49 2.73 -3.61 1.59
CA VAL A 49 1.42 -3.16 2.08
C VAL A 49 0.36 -4.20 1.77
N GLY A 50 0.31 -4.70 0.53
CA GLY A 50 -0.68 -5.69 0.13
C GLY A 50 -0.53 -7.05 0.82
N GLU A 51 0.69 -7.48 1.13
CA GLU A 51 0.90 -8.66 1.97
C GLU A 51 0.35 -8.44 3.39
N ALA A 52 0.66 -7.30 4.01
CA ALA A 52 0.19 -6.99 5.36
C ALA A 52 -1.35 -6.89 5.42
N VAL A 53 -1.97 -6.22 4.45
CA VAL A 53 -3.44 -6.16 4.28
C VAL A 53 -4.03 -7.56 4.11
N THR A 54 -3.46 -8.40 3.24
CA THR A 54 -3.92 -9.79 3.05
C THR A 54 -3.87 -10.60 4.34
N LYS A 55 -2.82 -10.42 5.15
CA LYS A 55 -2.67 -11.15 6.41
C LYS A 55 -3.59 -10.64 7.50
N TYR A 56 -3.83 -9.33 7.54
CA TYR A 56 -4.79 -8.70 8.44
C TYR A 56 -6.22 -9.17 8.15
N ASP A 57 -6.65 -9.11 6.89
CA ASP A 57 -7.99 -9.48 6.42
C ASP A 57 -8.36 -10.95 6.70
N LYS A 58 -7.35 -11.83 6.82
CA LYS A 58 -7.53 -13.26 7.17
C LYS A 58 -7.73 -13.51 8.67
N ILE A 59 -7.60 -12.50 9.53
CA ILE A 59 -7.80 -12.66 10.97
C ILE A 59 -9.31 -12.59 11.25
N PRO A 60 -9.90 -13.56 11.96
CA PRO A 60 -11.30 -13.51 12.33
C PRO A 60 -11.63 -12.28 13.18
N ASP A 61 -12.83 -11.73 12.98
CA ASP A 61 -13.43 -10.66 13.79
C ASP A 61 -12.60 -9.35 13.86
N VAL A 62 -11.77 -9.08 12.86
CA VAL A 62 -11.11 -7.76 12.73
C VAL A 62 -11.99 -6.79 11.94
N PRO A 63 -11.93 -5.48 12.24
CA PRO A 63 -12.58 -4.46 11.43
C PRO A 63 -12.09 -4.51 9.98
N ALA A 64 -12.99 -4.28 9.02
CA ALA A 64 -12.61 -4.19 7.61
C ALA A 64 -11.84 -2.89 7.33
N LEU A 65 -10.89 -2.96 6.40
CA LEU A 65 -10.19 -1.78 5.86
C LEU A 65 -10.69 -1.48 4.45
N SER A 66 -10.84 -0.21 4.13
CA SER A 66 -11.18 0.28 2.81
C SER A 66 -10.12 -0.10 1.77
N PHE A 67 -10.56 -0.29 0.54
CA PHE A 67 -9.73 -0.65 -0.61
C PHE A 67 -8.96 -1.98 -0.49
N THR A 68 -9.28 -2.82 0.50
CA THR A 68 -8.64 -4.13 0.71
C THR A 68 -8.60 -4.98 -0.58
N PRO A 69 -9.71 -5.19 -1.33
CA PRO A 69 -9.67 -5.95 -2.57
C PRO A 69 -8.73 -5.36 -3.63
N GLN A 70 -8.70 -4.04 -3.78
CA GLN A 70 -7.89 -3.31 -4.74
C GLN A 70 -6.40 -3.46 -4.41
N ILE A 71 -6.03 -3.31 -3.14
CA ILE A 71 -4.65 -3.42 -2.68
C ILE A 71 -4.13 -4.87 -2.80
N ILE A 72 -4.95 -5.85 -2.43
CA ILE A 72 -4.60 -7.28 -2.60
C ILE A 72 -4.48 -7.63 -4.09
N GLY A 73 -5.42 -7.16 -4.91
CA GLY A 73 -5.41 -7.37 -6.36
C GLY A 73 -4.16 -6.78 -7.01
N PHE A 74 -3.79 -5.56 -6.65
CA PHE A 74 -2.58 -4.91 -7.15
C PHE A 74 -1.31 -5.65 -6.73
N ARG A 75 -1.23 -6.11 -5.46
CA ARG A 75 -0.12 -6.97 -5.00
C ARG A 75 0.02 -8.23 -5.85
N ASN A 76 -1.09 -8.85 -6.26
CA ASN A 76 -1.04 -10.04 -7.12
C ASN A 76 -0.49 -9.71 -8.51
N ILE A 77 -0.84 -8.55 -9.08
CA ILE A 77 -0.29 -8.08 -10.35
C ILE A 77 1.22 -7.85 -10.24
N ILE A 78 1.70 -7.14 -9.21
CA ILE A 78 3.14 -6.90 -9.00
C ILE A 78 3.92 -8.23 -8.94
N VAL A 79 3.37 -9.26 -8.29
CA VAL A 79 4.08 -10.52 -8.06
C VAL A 79 4.02 -11.47 -9.26
N HIS A 80 2.89 -11.55 -9.95
CA HIS A 80 2.64 -12.59 -10.97
C HIS A 80 2.63 -12.07 -12.40
N ASP A 81 2.35 -10.77 -12.60
CA ASP A 81 2.06 -10.17 -13.89
C ASP A 81 2.73 -8.78 -13.99
N TYR A 82 3.95 -8.65 -13.45
CA TYR A 82 4.65 -7.36 -13.31
C TYR A 82 4.77 -6.56 -14.62
N ALA A 83 4.83 -7.25 -15.78
CA ALA A 83 4.84 -6.61 -17.10
C ALA A 83 3.54 -5.83 -17.42
N LYS A 84 2.46 -6.05 -16.66
CA LYS A 84 1.17 -5.37 -16.77
C LYS A 84 0.98 -4.25 -15.75
N VAL A 85 1.99 -3.93 -14.93
CA VAL A 85 1.89 -2.79 -14.00
C VAL A 85 1.76 -1.52 -14.83
N VAL A 86 0.69 -0.76 -14.57
CA VAL A 86 0.39 0.51 -15.24
C VAL A 86 0.65 1.64 -14.26
N ASP A 87 1.55 2.56 -14.62
CA ASP A 87 1.97 3.68 -13.76
C ASP A 87 0.81 4.50 -13.22
N SER A 88 -0.24 4.73 -14.02
CA SER A 88 -1.42 5.48 -13.59
C SER A 88 -2.19 4.80 -12.47
N VAL A 89 -2.22 3.47 -12.46
CA VAL A 89 -2.85 2.68 -11.38
C VAL A 89 -2.01 2.78 -10.10
N VAL A 90 -0.69 2.75 -10.22
CA VAL A 90 0.20 2.95 -9.07
C VAL A 90 -0.02 4.33 -8.46
N TRP A 91 -0.05 5.35 -9.31
CA TRP A 91 -0.31 6.74 -8.91
C TRP A 91 -1.67 6.88 -8.21
N GLU A 92 -2.72 6.29 -8.76
CA GLU A 92 -4.05 6.29 -8.15
C GLU A 92 -4.03 5.65 -6.75
N ILE A 93 -3.39 4.48 -6.61
CA ILE A 93 -3.28 3.79 -5.33
C ILE A 93 -2.58 4.68 -4.30
N VAL A 94 -1.43 5.26 -4.67
CA VAL A 94 -0.63 6.10 -3.76
C VAL A 94 -1.39 7.34 -3.31
N HIS A 95 -2.11 8.01 -4.21
CA HIS A 95 -2.75 9.29 -3.90
C HIS A 95 -4.18 9.19 -3.37
N PHE A 96 -4.91 8.11 -3.64
CA PHE A 96 -6.32 7.98 -3.23
C PHE A 96 -6.57 6.82 -2.26
N HIS A 97 -5.95 5.67 -2.46
CA HIS A 97 -6.23 4.49 -1.63
C HIS A 97 -5.40 4.47 -0.34
N LEU A 98 -4.08 4.72 -0.45
CA LEU A 98 -3.19 4.65 0.71
C LEU A 98 -3.52 5.66 1.82
N PRO A 99 -3.91 6.91 1.55
CA PRO A 99 -4.24 7.86 2.63
C PRO A 99 -5.41 7.39 3.49
N VAL A 100 -6.45 6.83 2.85
CA VAL A 100 -7.61 6.27 3.55
C VAL A 100 -7.21 5.03 4.34
N LEU A 101 -6.50 4.10 3.71
CA LEU A 101 -6.02 2.86 4.35
C LEU A 101 -5.14 3.17 5.57
N LYS A 102 -4.22 4.14 5.46
CA LYS A 102 -3.36 4.59 6.56
C LYS A 102 -4.18 5.18 7.70
N SER A 103 -5.15 6.05 7.40
CA SER A 103 -6.00 6.67 8.41
C SER A 103 -6.77 5.63 9.23
N GLU A 104 -7.38 4.65 8.55
CA GLU A 104 -8.13 3.56 9.21
C GLU A 104 -7.20 2.66 10.03
N ALA A 105 -6.05 2.26 9.46
CA ALA A 105 -5.09 1.42 10.15
C ALA A 105 -4.51 2.11 11.39
N SER A 106 -4.21 3.40 11.32
CA SER A 106 -3.75 4.20 12.46
C SER A 106 -4.82 4.31 13.55
N ALA A 107 -6.08 4.59 13.18
CA ALA A 107 -7.18 4.69 14.15
C ALA A 107 -7.44 3.37 14.90
N LEU A 108 -7.13 2.22 14.29
CA LEU A 108 -7.26 0.91 14.91
C LEU A 108 -6.03 0.48 15.75
N LEU A 109 -4.93 1.25 15.70
CA LEU A 109 -3.73 1.04 16.52
C LEU A 109 -3.79 1.76 17.86
N GLU A 110 -4.47 2.91 17.91
CA GLU A 110 -4.81 3.66 19.13
C GLU A 110 -5.63 2.80 20.11
#